data_AF-A0A7X3QZX1-F1
#
_entry.id   AF-A0A7X3QZX1-F1
#
_cell.length_a   1.000
_cell.length_b   1.000
_cell.length_c   1.000
_cell.angle_alpha   90.00
_cell.angle_beta   90.00
_cell.angle_gamma   90.00
#
_symmetry.space_group_name_H-M   'P 1'
#
loop_
_entity.id
_entity.type
_entity.pdbx_description
1 polymer ?
#
loop_
_entity_poly.entity_id
_entity_poly.type
_entity_poly.pdbx_seq_one_letter_code
_entity_poly.pdbx_strand_id
1 'polypeptide(L)'
;MTMPTDYLDGYEQARAVNPDLAEKYVAHTTIGDPDADAMVDELATIDAEEGFRFLQAGMDEEHDVLRDAPPTVQSFFQGIENPPEWVDLESFGDGVRLFHKNSKLLLAGMLGGVLVEGFSTNISKSFFITGRLRDQGVRRLQQNNRQMIELFFPGGMMR
;
A
#
# COMPACT_ATOMS: atom_id res chain seq x y z
N MET A 1 16.34 -11.23 17.09
CA MET A 1 15.81 -10.28 16.10
C MET A 1 16.68 -9.03 16.14
N THR A 2 17.16 -8.54 15.00
CA THR A 2 17.95 -7.30 14.95
C THR A 2 16.98 -6.12 14.93
N MET A 3 16.99 -5.30 15.99
CA MET A 3 16.09 -4.15 16.10
C MET A 3 16.60 -2.99 15.24
N PRO A 4 15.77 -2.39 14.36
CA PRO A 4 16.18 -1.20 13.64
C PRO A 4 16.44 -0.04 14.60
N THR A 5 17.49 0.75 14.34
CA THR A 5 18.00 1.77 15.27
C THR A 5 16.96 2.84 15.62
N ASP A 6 16.07 3.16 14.70
CA ASP A 6 15.00 4.15 14.91
C ASP A 6 13.99 3.74 16.00
N TYR A 7 13.96 2.46 16.40
CA TYR A 7 13.02 1.96 17.41
C TYR A 7 13.65 1.74 18.78
N LEU A 8 14.98 1.82 18.93
CA LEU A 8 15.67 1.46 20.18
C LEU A 8 15.18 2.29 21.38
N ASP A 9 15.09 3.62 21.22
CA ASP A 9 14.73 4.52 22.31
C ASP A 9 13.25 4.39 22.72
N GLY A 10 12.37 4.15 21.74
CA GLY A 10 10.93 4.02 21.94
C GLY A 10 10.49 2.64 22.41
N TYR A 11 11.27 1.59 22.11
CA TYR A 11 10.90 0.21 22.37
C TYR A 11 10.75 -0.08 23.87
N GLU A 12 11.68 0.35 24.71
CA GLU A 12 11.60 0.11 26.17
C GLU A 12 10.38 0.80 26.79
N GLN A 13 10.04 2.00 26.31
CA GLN A 13 8.84 2.72 26.75
C GLN A 13 7.56 1.99 26.33
N ALA A 14 7.50 1.55 25.06
CA ALA A 14 6.37 0.78 24.55
C ALA A 14 6.21 -0.56 25.28
N ARG A 15 7.32 -1.25 25.54
CA ARG A 15 7.35 -2.53 26.27
C ARG A 15 6.83 -2.39 27.70
N ALA A 16 7.12 -1.28 28.37
CA ALA A 16 6.58 -1.00 29.70
C ALA A 16 5.04 -0.83 29.72
N VAL A 17 4.44 -0.43 28.60
CA VAL A 17 2.99 -0.27 28.45
C VAL A 17 2.32 -1.57 28.00
N ASN A 18 2.85 -2.19 26.94
CA ASN A 18 2.33 -3.45 26.39
C ASN A 18 3.47 -4.22 25.72
N PRO A 19 4.07 -5.21 26.43
CA PRO A 19 5.20 -5.98 25.92
C PRO A 19 4.90 -6.70 24.61
N ASP A 20 3.75 -7.39 24.54
CA ASP A 20 3.37 -8.21 23.39
C ASP A 20 3.18 -7.35 22.13
N LEU A 21 2.55 -6.18 22.28
CA LEU A 21 2.34 -5.26 21.16
C LEU A 21 3.65 -4.63 20.71
N ALA A 22 4.53 -4.23 21.65
CA ALA A 22 5.83 -3.65 21.32
C ALA A 22 6.71 -4.65 20.55
N GLU A 23 6.76 -5.91 20.99
CA GLU A 23 7.49 -6.97 20.30
C GLU A 23 6.93 -7.23 18.90
N LYS A 24 5.60 -7.40 18.77
CA LYS A 24 4.96 -7.59 17.47
C LYS A 24 5.21 -6.42 16.54
N TYR A 25 5.05 -5.20 17.02
CA TYR A 25 5.21 -4.00 16.19
C TYR A 25 6.61 -3.96 15.56
N VAL A 26 7.67 -4.10 16.35
CA VAL A 26 9.03 -4.09 15.80
C VAL A 26 9.25 -5.29 14.89
N ALA A 27 8.75 -6.49 15.22
CA ALA A 27 8.90 -7.67 14.36
C ALA A 27 8.34 -7.42 12.95
N HIS A 28 7.17 -6.80 12.85
CA HIS A 28 6.51 -6.52 11.57
C HIS A 28 7.20 -5.41 10.76
N THR A 29 8.06 -4.57 11.37
CA THR A 29 8.87 -3.60 10.61
C THR A 29 9.94 -4.26 9.72
N THR A 30 10.18 -5.55 9.91
CA THR A 30 11.19 -6.34 9.17
C THR A 30 10.59 -7.36 8.20
N ILE A 31 9.26 -7.39 8.09
CA ILE A 31 8.54 -8.29 7.19
C ILE A 31 8.19 -7.49 5.92
N GLY A 32 8.68 -7.97 4.77
CA GLY A 32 8.34 -7.46 3.44
C GLY A 32 7.16 -8.20 2.81
N ASP A 33 7.07 -8.15 1.49
CA ASP A 33 6.06 -8.86 0.69
C ASP A 33 6.78 -9.83 -0.26
N PRO A 34 7.01 -11.09 0.15
CA PRO A 34 7.84 -12.03 -0.61
C PRO A 34 7.25 -12.35 -2.00
N ASP A 35 5.93 -12.31 -2.14
CA ASP A 35 5.26 -12.59 -3.41
C ASP A 35 5.42 -11.41 -4.37
N ALA A 36 5.25 -10.18 -3.89
CA ALA A 36 5.51 -8.98 -4.67
C ALA A 36 7.02 -8.81 -4.97
N ASP A 37 7.89 -9.11 -4.02
CA ASP A 37 9.35 -9.04 -4.19
C ASP A 37 9.82 -10.00 -5.30
N ALA A 38 9.34 -11.25 -5.30
CA ALA A 38 9.64 -12.23 -6.34
C ALA A 38 9.12 -11.79 -7.72
N MET A 39 7.90 -11.21 -7.77
CA MET A 39 7.35 -10.65 -9.00
C MET A 39 8.21 -9.50 -9.54
N VAL A 40 8.63 -8.56 -8.67
CA VAL A 40 9.46 -7.42 -9.06
C VAL A 40 10.84 -7.88 -9.56
N ASP A 41 11.44 -8.87 -8.90
CA ASP A 41 12.72 -9.45 -9.31
C ASP A 41 12.64 -10.07 -10.71
N GLU A 42 11.55 -10.79 -11.04
CA GLU A 42 11.36 -11.36 -12.36
C GLU A 42 11.07 -10.28 -13.42
N LEU A 43 10.22 -9.30 -13.10
CA LEU A 43 9.94 -8.16 -13.99
C LEU A 43 11.19 -7.33 -14.31
N ALA A 44 12.17 -7.27 -13.40
CA ALA A 44 13.42 -6.58 -13.64
C ALA A 44 14.32 -7.26 -14.70
N THR A 45 14.01 -8.50 -15.10
CA THR A 45 14.77 -9.26 -16.10
C THR A 45 14.25 -9.11 -17.53
N ILE A 46 13.06 -8.54 -17.71
CA ILE A 46 12.41 -8.34 -19.01
C ILE A 46 12.36 -6.87 -19.40
N ASP A 47 11.92 -6.59 -20.64
CA ASP A 47 11.76 -5.22 -21.09
C ASP A 47 10.68 -4.48 -20.26
N ALA A 48 10.91 -3.20 -19.98
CA ALA A 48 10.06 -2.43 -19.09
C ALA A 48 8.65 -2.18 -19.66
N GLU A 49 8.52 -2.04 -20.98
CA GLU A 49 7.21 -1.87 -21.63
C GLU A 49 6.41 -3.16 -21.54
N GLU A 50 7.07 -4.31 -21.76
CA GLU A 50 6.46 -5.63 -21.63
C GLU A 50 6.06 -5.94 -20.18
N GLY A 51 6.93 -5.64 -19.21
CA GLY A 51 6.60 -5.78 -17.79
C GLY A 51 5.41 -4.92 -17.37
N PHE A 52 5.35 -3.67 -17.85
CA PHE A 52 4.20 -2.79 -17.59
C PHE A 52 2.93 -3.32 -18.24
N ARG A 53 3.01 -3.87 -19.45
CA ARG A 53 1.87 -4.52 -20.13
C ARG A 53 1.30 -5.67 -19.30
N PHE A 54 2.13 -6.52 -18.71
CA PHE A 54 1.66 -7.60 -17.84
C PHE A 54 1.04 -7.11 -16.54
N LEU A 55 1.63 -6.09 -15.90
CA LEU A 55 1.05 -5.47 -14.71
C LEU A 55 -0.32 -4.86 -15.00
N GLN A 56 -0.46 -4.18 -16.13
CA GLN A 56 -1.73 -3.61 -16.55
C GLN A 56 -2.76 -4.71 -16.83
N ALA A 57 -2.38 -5.75 -17.58
CA ALA A 57 -3.26 -6.88 -17.85
C ALA A 57 -3.77 -7.57 -16.57
N GLY A 58 -2.93 -7.71 -15.54
CA GLY A 58 -3.37 -8.24 -14.25
C GLY A 58 -4.31 -7.30 -13.49
N MET A 59 -4.12 -5.98 -13.58
CA MET A 59 -5.03 -5.00 -12.98
C MET A 59 -6.38 -4.91 -13.70
N ASP A 60 -6.39 -5.12 -15.03
CA ASP A 60 -7.56 -5.03 -15.91
C ASP A 60 -8.23 -6.40 -16.15
N GLU A 61 -7.77 -7.47 -15.47
CA GLU A 61 -8.27 -8.86 -15.58
C GLU A 61 -8.23 -9.43 -17.01
N GLU A 62 -7.24 -9.03 -17.80
CA GLU A 62 -6.99 -9.53 -19.15
C GLU A 62 -6.28 -10.89 -19.13
N HIS A 63 -7.02 -11.92 -18.76
CA HIS A 63 -6.52 -13.29 -18.57
C HIS A 63 -5.75 -13.85 -19.76
N ASP A 64 -6.13 -13.49 -20.99
CA ASP A 64 -5.43 -13.97 -22.19
C ASP A 64 -4.01 -13.40 -22.29
N VAL A 65 -3.80 -12.14 -21.90
CA VAL A 65 -2.48 -11.52 -21.86
C VAL A 65 -1.66 -12.04 -20.68
N LEU A 66 -2.32 -12.26 -19.53
CA LEU A 66 -1.67 -12.74 -18.31
C LEU A 66 -1.13 -14.18 -18.45
N ARG A 67 -1.72 -15.02 -19.31
CA ARG A 67 -1.19 -16.37 -19.62
C ARG A 67 0.23 -16.36 -20.18
N ASP A 68 0.61 -15.28 -20.86
CA ASP A 68 1.94 -15.11 -21.43
C ASP A 68 2.92 -14.44 -20.45
N ALA A 69 2.45 -14.03 -19.26
CA ALA A 69 3.27 -13.37 -18.26
C ALA A 69 4.24 -14.36 -17.58
N PRO A 70 5.34 -13.88 -16.97
CA PRO A 70 6.22 -14.72 -16.17
C PRO A 70 5.48 -15.41 -14.99
N PRO A 71 5.91 -16.61 -14.56
CA PRO A 71 5.18 -17.38 -13.55
C PRO A 71 4.96 -16.66 -12.22
N THR A 72 5.90 -15.82 -11.76
CA THR A 72 5.72 -15.06 -10.51
C THR A 72 4.64 -13.99 -10.66
N VAL A 73 4.53 -13.35 -11.82
CA VAL A 73 3.47 -12.37 -12.13
C VAL A 73 2.11 -13.05 -12.14
N GLN A 74 2.00 -14.21 -12.78
CA GLN A 74 0.76 -15.00 -12.77
C GLN A 74 0.36 -15.39 -11.34
N SER A 75 1.32 -15.91 -10.56
CA SER A 75 1.08 -16.37 -9.19
C SER A 75 0.69 -15.22 -8.26
N PHE A 76 1.30 -14.05 -8.41
CA PHE A 76 0.96 -12.85 -7.65
C PHE A 76 -0.50 -12.45 -7.87
N PHE A 77 -0.94 -12.32 -9.13
CA PHE A 77 -2.32 -11.93 -9.43
C PHE A 77 -3.35 -12.98 -8.99
N GLN A 78 -3.04 -14.27 -9.15
CA GLN A 78 -3.89 -15.36 -8.62
C GLN A 78 -4.00 -15.30 -7.08
N GLY A 79 -2.92 -14.95 -6.39
CA GLY A 79 -2.88 -14.86 -4.94
C GLY A 79 -3.73 -13.72 -4.36
N ILE A 80 -3.90 -12.63 -5.11
CA ILE A 80 -4.65 -11.44 -4.67
C ILE A 80 -6.06 -11.34 -5.27
N GLU A 81 -6.44 -12.29 -6.13
CA GLU A 81 -7.72 -12.30 -6.85
C GLU A 81 -8.92 -12.33 -5.88
N ASN A 82 -8.80 -13.10 -4.80
CA ASN A 82 -9.90 -13.33 -3.87
C ASN A 82 -9.70 -12.53 -2.57
N PRO A 83 -10.73 -11.77 -2.12
CA PRO A 83 -10.66 -11.13 -0.82
C PRO A 83 -10.60 -12.19 0.29
N PRO A 84 -9.95 -11.88 1.44
CA PRO A 84 -9.96 -12.78 2.60
C PRO A 84 -11.38 -13.10 3.09
N GLU A 85 -11.58 -14.29 3.68
CA GLU A 85 -12.88 -14.78 4.14
C GLU A 85 -13.62 -13.84 5.11
N TRP A 86 -12.88 -13.05 5.88
CA TRP A 86 -13.44 -12.09 6.84
C TRP A 86 -13.96 -10.81 6.19
N VAL A 87 -13.74 -10.60 4.88
CA VAL A 87 -14.18 -9.40 4.16
C VAL A 87 -15.66 -9.49 3.81
N ASP A 88 -16.44 -8.55 4.32
CA ASP A 88 -17.83 -8.30 3.95
C ASP A 88 -17.93 -7.05 3.07
N LEU A 89 -17.91 -7.22 1.75
CA LEU A 89 -17.98 -6.12 0.77
C LEU A 89 -19.33 -5.37 0.84
N GLU A 90 -20.42 -6.03 1.24
CA GLU A 90 -21.73 -5.39 1.34
C GLU A 90 -21.75 -4.33 2.47
N SER A 91 -20.98 -4.57 3.54
CA SER A 91 -20.84 -3.62 4.66
C SER A 91 -20.16 -2.30 4.28
N PHE A 92 -19.39 -2.25 3.19
CA PHE A 92 -18.58 -1.07 2.84
C PHE A 92 -19.44 0.13 2.44
N GLY A 93 -20.66 -0.10 1.96
CA GLY A 93 -21.56 0.95 1.49
C GLY A 93 -21.85 2.03 2.54
N ASP A 94 -21.94 1.67 3.82
CA ASP A 94 -22.16 2.64 4.90
C ASP A 94 -20.93 3.53 5.13
N GLY A 95 -19.73 2.95 5.10
CA GLY A 95 -18.47 3.70 5.20
C GLY A 95 -18.31 4.69 4.05
N VAL A 96 -18.63 4.25 2.83
CA VAL A 96 -18.64 5.12 1.64
C VAL A 96 -19.66 6.25 1.82
N ARG A 97 -20.91 5.97 2.21
CA ARG A 97 -21.92 7.02 2.45
C ARG A 97 -21.47 8.02 3.53
N LEU A 98 -20.88 7.55 4.61
CA LEU A 98 -20.35 8.39 5.68
C LEU A 98 -19.22 9.30 5.16
N PHE A 99 -18.31 8.74 4.35
CA PHE A 99 -17.24 9.50 3.72
C PHE A 99 -17.79 10.64 2.87
N HIS A 100 -18.72 10.34 1.95
CA HIS A 100 -19.31 11.34 1.06
C HIS A 100 -20.08 12.43 1.82
N LYS A 101 -20.87 12.03 2.83
CA LYS A 101 -21.63 12.96 3.69
C LYS A 101 -20.72 13.93 4.44
N ASN A 102 -19.51 13.51 4.79
CA ASN A 102 -18.57 14.29 5.60
C ASN A 102 -17.29 14.67 4.85
N SER A 103 -17.31 14.61 3.51
CA SER A 103 -16.14 14.73 2.66
C SER A 103 -15.31 15.98 2.92
N LYS A 104 -15.95 17.13 3.19
CA LYS A 104 -15.24 18.37 3.54
C LYS A 104 -14.38 18.22 4.79
N LEU A 105 -14.92 17.61 5.85
CA LEU A 105 -14.22 17.41 7.11
C LEU A 105 -13.08 16.39 6.95
N LEU A 106 -13.37 15.28 6.28
CA LEU A 106 -12.39 14.20 6.07
C LEU A 106 -11.24 14.65 5.16
N LEU A 107 -11.52 15.37 4.08
CA LEU A 107 -10.49 15.94 3.21
C LEU A 107 -9.66 17.01 3.94
N ALA A 108 -10.28 17.84 4.77
CA ALA A 108 -9.55 18.81 5.58
C ALA A 108 -8.61 18.14 6.59
N GLY A 109 -9.09 17.10 7.28
CA GLY A 109 -8.27 16.31 8.21
C GLY A 109 -7.14 15.54 7.53
N MET A 110 -7.42 14.96 6.35
CA MET A 110 -6.42 14.25 5.56
C MET A 110 -5.32 15.21 5.08
N LEU A 111 -5.70 16.32 4.43
CA LEU A 111 -4.74 17.26 3.86
C LEU A 111 -3.99 18.06 4.92
N GLY A 112 -4.68 18.47 5.99
CA GLY A 112 -4.13 19.32 7.05
C GLY A 112 -3.41 18.56 8.16
N GLY A 113 -3.74 17.28 8.37
CA GLY A 113 -3.18 16.47 9.46
C GLY A 113 -2.39 15.28 8.94
N VAL A 114 -3.10 14.28 8.41
CA VAL A 114 -2.53 12.95 8.10
C VAL A 114 -1.36 13.03 7.12
N LEU A 115 -1.45 13.86 6.08
CA LEU A 115 -0.33 14.02 5.14
C LEU A 115 0.91 14.60 5.84
N VAL A 116 0.74 15.68 6.62
CA VAL A 116 1.86 16.33 7.33
C VAL A 116 2.51 15.37 8.32
N GLU A 117 1.70 14.64 9.07
CA GLU A 117 2.16 13.63 10.02
C GLU A 117 2.87 12.47 9.30
N GLY A 118 2.28 11.94 8.22
CA GLY A 118 2.86 10.86 7.42
C GLY A 118 4.25 11.21 6.87
N PHE A 119 4.44 12.44 6.37
CA PHE A 119 5.76 12.92 5.92
C PHE A 119 6.73 13.22 7.07
N SER A 120 6.26 13.26 8.31
CA SER A 120 7.10 13.38 9.51
C SER A 120 7.57 12.02 10.05
N THR A 121 7.10 10.91 9.47
CA THR A 121 7.51 9.55 9.85
C THR A 121 8.63 8.99 8.96
N ASN A 122 9.08 7.76 9.28
CA ASN A 122 10.04 7.00 8.49
C ASN A 122 9.61 6.73 7.04
N ILE A 123 8.31 6.83 6.70
CA ILE A 123 7.81 6.73 5.32
C ILE A 123 8.48 7.75 4.41
N SER A 124 8.79 8.95 4.92
CA SER A 124 9.45 10.00 4.14
C SER A 124 10.86 9.60 3.67
N LYS A 125 11.58 8.79 4.44
CA LYS A 125 12.97 8.39 4.15
C LYS A 125 13.07 7.64 2.83
N SER A 126 12.13 6.75 2.52
CA SER A 126 12.13 5.99 1.25
C SER A 126 11.96 6.92 0.03
N PHE A 127 11.15 7.97 0.15
CA PHE A 127 10.99 8.98 -0.91
C PHE A 127 12.23 9.84 -1.10
N PHE A 128 12.94 10.17 -0.01
CA PHE A 128 14.21 10.91 -0.08
C PHE A 128 15.32 10.07 -0.70
N ILE A 129 15.49 8.81 -0.27
CA ILE A 129 16.53 7.89 -0.76
C ILE A 129 16.39 7.64 -2.27
N THR A 130 15.15 7.48 -2.74
CA THR A 130 14.87 7.25 -4.18
C THR A 130 14.90 8.53 -5.01
N GLY A 131 15.17 9.70 -4.42
CA GLY A 131 15.17 11.01 -5.09
C GLY A 131 13.78 11.51 -5.52
N ARG A 132 12.73 10.73 -5.26
CA ARG A 132 11.36 10.97 -5.77
C ARG A 132 10.65 12.14 -5.09
N LEU A 133 11.07 12.55 -3.88
CA LEU A 133 10.47 13.69 -3.19
C LEU A 133 10.94 15.05 -3.73
N ARG A 134 12.20 15.15 -4.21
CA ARG A 134 12.82 16.41 -4.62
C ARG A 134 12.22 16.98 -5.90
N ASP A 135 11.89 16.10 -6.85
CA ASP A 135 11.46 16.51 -8.20
C ASP A 135 9.97 16.20 -8.49
N GLN A 136 9.30 15.35 -7.69
CA GLN A 136 7.94 14.86 -7.96
C GLN A 136 6.99 14.87 -6.75
N GLY A 137 7.32 15.59 -5.66
CA GLY A 137 6.52 15.60 -4.43
C GLY A 137 5.03 15.88 -4.64
N VAL A 138 4.67 16.90 -5.44
CA VAL A 138 3.26 17.24 -5.74
C VAL A 138 2.54 16.10 -6.47
N ARG A 139 3.20 15.46 -7.45
CA ARG A 139 2.62 14.34 -8.20
C ARG A 139 2.37 13.14 -7.29
N ARG A 140 3.27 12.88 -6.33
CA ARG A 140 3.12 11.79 -5.35
C ARG A 140 1.96 12.04 -4.39
N LEU A 141 1.79 13.27 -3.93
CA LEU A 141 0.62 13.68 -3.15
C LEU A 141 -0.68 13.45 -3.91
N GLN A 142 -0.72 13.82 -5.19
CA GLN A 142 -1.89 13.57 -6.04
C GLN A 142 -2.18 12.08 -6.23
N GLN A 143 -1.15 11.23 -6.39
CA GLN A 143 -1.31 9.77 -6.51
C GLN A 143 -1.91 9.16 -5.24
N ASN A 144 -1.42 9.54 -4.06
CA ASN A 144 -1.97 9.04 -2.79
C ASN A 144 -3.43 9.47 -2.59
N ASN A 145 -3.72 10.75 -2.82
CA ASN A 145 -5.09 11.27 -2.75
C ASN A 145 -6.02 10.60 -3.76
N ARG A 146 -5.54 10.34 -4.98
CA ARG A 146 -6.31 9.63 -6.02
C ARG A 146 -6.67 8.22 -5.56
N GLN A 147 -5.68 7.45 -5.09
CA GLN A 147 -5.91 6.10 -4.57
C GLN A 147 -6.95 6.11 -3.45
N MET A 148 -6.82 7.02 -2.48
CA MET A 148 -7.81 7.14 -1.40
C MET A 148 -9.21 7.42 -1.94
N ILE A 149 -9.35 8.36 -2.88
CA ILE A 149 -10.65 8.71 -3.47
C ILE A 149 -11.24 7.52 -4.23
N GLU A 150 -10.41 6.76 -4.95
CA GLU A 150 -10.83 5.55 -5.69
C GLU A 150 -11.44 4.50 -4.75
N LEU A 151 -10.86 4.27 -3.57
CA LEU A 151 -11.40 3.35 -2.55
C LEU A 151 -12.79 3.79 -2.04
N PHE A 152 -13.05 5.09 -2.00
CA PHE A 152 -14.32 5.65 -1.50
C PHE A 152 -15.33 5.98 -2.59
N PHE A 153 -15.07 5.66 -3.87
CA PHE A 153 -16.15 5.71 -4.86
C PHE A 153 -17.20 4.64 -4.57
N PRO A 154 -18.50 4.92 -4.81
CA PRO A 154 -19.52 3.87 -4.77
C PRO A 154 -19.13 2.73 -5.72
N GLY A 155 -18.97 1.52 -5.16
CA GLY A 155 -18.49 0.36 -5.91
C GLY A 155 -16.98 0.35 -6.20
N GLY A 156 -16.18 1.30 -5.69
CA GLY A 156 -14.73 1.34 -5.96
C GLY A 156 -13.94 0.14 -5.42
N MET A 157 -14.52 -0.57 -4.44
CA MET A 157 -14.00 -1.82 -3.88
C MET A 157 -14.78 -3.06 -4.35
N MET A 158 -15.81 -2.87 -5.17
CA MET A 158 -16.58 -3.95 -5.78
C MET A 158 -16.04 -4.11 -7.20
N ARG A 159 -15.28 -5.18 -7.43
CA ARG A 159 -14.94 -5.65 -8.77
C ARG A 159 -15.91 -6.75 -9.15
#